data_AF-A0A957BUV5-F1
#
_entry.id   AF-A0A957BUV5-F1
#
_cell.length_a   1.000
_cell.length_b   1.000
_cell.length_c   1.000
_cell.angle_alpha   90.00
_cell.angle_beta   90.00
_cell.angle_gamma   90.00
#
_symmetry.space_group_name_H-M   'P 1'
#
loop_
_entity.id
_entity.type
_entity.pdbx_description
1 polymer ?
#
loop_
_entity_poly.entity_id
_entity_poly.type
_entity_poly.pdbx_seq_one_letter_code
_entity_poly.pdbx_strand_id
1 'polypeptide(L)'
;MYRTLSVCLLLLLMMASSVFAQDTIEVANTTPVIPPSYQLNGIEHIYQTWNNCGPASVTMALSYFGYNEDQSVAASWLKPNSEDKNVSPWQIEAYVNTIVPGTTRALVRRGGDMELLKLLLSQNFPVMVEAGYDPPQDTQGWMGHYLTLYAYDDGRGVFVANDSFNGPHYAYEYDYFDSFWRHFNRLYIVLYPFAREQELLTLLGDNADEQLNWQHALDTARAEATANEQDPFAWFNLGTNFVGLGDYASAAVAYDQARNVGGGLPFRMLWYQFGPFEAYFNVGRYQDMITLAQALLNDGGGQFVEETFYYGGLARAAMGETERARSNFQQAIFFNPNFTPARDALALLDNSQG
;
A
#
# COMPACT_ATOMS: atom_id res chain seq x y z
N MET A 1 -67.10 68.30 -11.30
CA MET A 1 -67.63 67.88 -9.98
C MET A 1 -66.71 66.75 -9.48
N TYR A 2 -65.94 67.04 -8.43
CA TYR A 2 -65.11 66.21 -7.51
C TYR A 2 -64.82 64.72 -7.88
N ARG A 3 -63.57 64.20 -8.01
CA ARG A 3 -62.34 64.12 -7.16
C ARG A 3 -62.13 62.68 -6.68
N THR A 4 -61.03 62.02 -7.08
CA THR A 4 -60.25 61.00 -6.32
C THR A 4 -58.99 60.66 -7.14
N LEU A 5 -57.82 61.23 -6.80
CA LEU A 5 -56.71 60.62 -6.04
C LEU A 5 -56.26 59.22 -6.50
N SER A 6 -55.05 59.12 -7.05
CA SER A 6 -53.92 58.45 -6.38
C SER A 6 -52.62 58.57 -7.18
N VAL A 7 -51.56 58.89 -6.43
CA VAL A 7 -50.17 59.07 -6.86
C VAL A 7 -49.49 57.70 -6.91
N CYS A 8 -48.81 57.38 -8.01
CA CYS A 8 -47.75 56.37 -8.02
C CYS A 8 -46.50 56.95 -8.67
N LEU A 9 -45.47 57.09 -7.85
CA LEU A 9 -44.12 57.57 -8.13
C LEU A 9 -43.35 56.44 -8.85
N LEU A 10 -42.96 56.63 -10.11
CA LEU A 10 -42.01 55.74 -10.79
C LEU A 10 -40.58 56.20 -10.48
N LEU A 11 -39.86 55.43 -9.66
CA LEU A 11 -38.40 55.51 -9.54
C LEU A 11 -37.77 54.66 -10.65
N LEU A 12 -37.15 55.31 -11.64
CA LEU A 12 -36.20 54.66 -12.55
C LEU A 12 -34.88 54.44 -11.81
N LEU A 13 -34.53 53.18 -11.51
CA LEU A 13 -33.16 52.79 -11.18
C LEU A 13 -32.43 52.38 -12.47
N MET A 14 -31.49 53.21 -12.91
CA MET A 14 -30.46 52.79 -13.86
C MET A 14 -29.43 51.94 -13.09
N MET A 15 -29.45 50.62 -13.31
CA MET A 15 -28.35 49.75 -12.89
C MET A 15 -27.22 49.86 -13.92
N ALA A 16 -26.11 50.49 -13.55
CA ALA A 16 -24.87 50.40 -14.28
C ALA A 16 -24.28 49.00 -14.05
N SER A 17 -24.17 48.21 -15.12
CA SER A 17 -23.50 46.92 -15.09
C SER A 17 -21.99 47.12 -15.08
N SER A 18 -21.37 47.01 -13.91
CA SER A 18 -19.91 46.92 -13.79
C SER A 18 -19.49 45.50 -14.17
N VAL A 19 -18.96 45.31 -15.37
CA VAL A 19 -18.23 44.09 -15.73
C VAL A 19 -16.89 44.13 -15.00
N PHE A 20 -16.74 43.33 -13.96
CA PHE A 20 -15.43 43.09 -13.36
C PHE A 20 -14.66 42.13 -14.27
N ALA A 21 -13.55 42.61 -14.83
CA ALA A 21 -12.56 41.74 -15.44
C ALA A 21 -12.03 40.80 -14.35
N GLN A 22 -12.23 39.50 -14.55
CA GLN A 22 -11.71 38.48 -13.67
C GLN A 22 -10.25 38.28 -14.04
N ASP A 23 -9.34 38.87 -13.25
CA ASP A 23 -7.91 38.58 -13.36
C ASP A 23 -7.71 37.08 -13.15
N THR A 24 -7.42 36.37 -14.23
CA THR A 24 -6.97 34.99 -14.19
C THR A 24 -5.57 35.00 -13.59
N ILE A 25 -5.45 34.61 -12.32
CA ILE A 25 -4.16 34.27 -11.73
C ILE A 25 -3.67 33.01 -12.44
N GLU A 26 -2.70 33.19 -13.34
CA GLU A 26 -1.94 32.10 -13.92
C GLU A 26 -1.12 31.47 -12.79
N VAL A 27 -1.62 30.39 -12.21
CA VAL A 27 -0.85 29.58 -11.24
C VAL A 27 0.25 28.90 -12.05
N ALA A 28 1.46 29.44 -11.97
CA ALA A 28 2.63 28.80 -12.54
C ALA A 28 2.82 27.44 -11.86
N ASN A 29 2.44 26.36 -12.56
CA ASN A 29 2.77 24.99 -12.20
C ASN A 29 4.28 24.78 -12.41
N THR A 30 5.10 25.28 -11.49
CA THR A 30 6.50 24.93 -11.45
C THR A 30 6.64 23.65 -10.62
N THR A 31 7.03 22.54 -11.27
CA THR A 31 7.43 21.32 -10.57
C THR A 31 8.48 21.68 -9.51
N PRO A 32 8.30 21.27 -8.24
CA PRO A 32 9.27 21.59 -7.20
C PRO A 32 10.66 21.06 -7.55
N VAL A 33 11.69 21.88 -7.30
CA VAL A 33 13.08 21.47 -7.50
C VAL A 33 13.46 20.51 -6.38
N ILE A 34 13.92 19.32 -6.77
CA ILE A 34 14.46 18.32 -5.84
C ILE A 34 15.91 18.73 -5.50
N PRO A 35 16.23 19.07 -4.24
CA PRO A 35 17.62 19.36 -3.85
C PRO A 35 18.48 18.09 -3.93
N PRO A 36 19.81 18.17 -4.04
CA PRO A 36 20.69 16.99 -4.10
C PRO A 36 20.71 16.16 -2.80
N SER A 37 20.21 16.72 -1.71
CA SER A 37 20.06 16.02 -0.43
C SER A 37 18.95 16.65 0.38
N TYR A 38 18.19 15.85 1.12
CA TYR A 38 17.17 16.35 2.04
C TYR A 38 17.01 15.41 3.22
N GLN A 39 16.65 15.96 4.38
CA GLN A 39 16.37 15.19 5.58
C GLN A 39 15.17 15.78 6.34
N LEU A 40 14.18 14.94 6.61
CA LEU A 40 13.11 15.22 7.55
C LEU A 40 13.65 15.20 8.98
N ASN A 41 13.16 16.11 9.82
CA ASN A 41 13.46 16.14 11.24
C ASN A 41 12.24 15.71 12.06
N GLY A 42 12.47 15.08 13.21
CA GLY A 42 11.38 14.69 14.13
C GLY A 42 10.80 13.29 13.90
N ILE A 43 11.46 12.43 13.11
CA ILE A 43 11.12 11.00 13.03
C ILE A 43 11.93 10.24 14.09
N GLU A 44 11.24 9.74 15.11
CA GLU A 44 11.82 8.90 16.15
C GLU A 44 12.03 7.47 15.63
N HIS A 45 13.14 6.85 16.03
CA HIS A 45 13.43 5.46 15.69
C HIS A 45 12.86 4.51 16.74
N ILE A 46 12.33 3.38 16.28
CA ILE A 46 11.75 2.32 17.10
C ILE A 46 12.27 0.97 16.60
N TYR A 47 12.93 0.21 17.48
CA TYR A 47 13.26 -1.19 17.18
C TYR A 47 11.99 -2.05 17.19
N GLN A 48 11.83 -2.91 16.19
CA GLN A 48 10.69 -3.83 16.16
C GLN A 48 10.77 -4.85 17.30
N THR A 49 9.62 -5.22 17.85
CA THR A 49 9.47 -6.48 18.59
C THR A 49 9.26 -7.65 17.60
N TRP A 50 8.95 -8.84 18.13
CA TRP A 50 8.66 -10.03 17.32
C TRP A 50 7.63 -9.76 16.21
N ASN A 51 8.01 -10.00 14.96
CA ASN A 51 7.21 -9.75 13.75
C ASN A 51 6.59 -8.34 13.61
N ASN A 52 7.18 -7.32 14.24
CA ASN A 52 6.58 -5.98 14.32
C ASN A 52 7.11 -4.97 13.29
N CYS A 53 7.75 -5.39 12.19
CA CYS A 53 8.34 -4.44 11.23
C CYS A 53 7.31 -3.41 10.69
N GLY A 54 6.10 -3.85 10.35
CA GLY A 54 4.99 -2.98 9.94
C GLY A 54 4.55 -2.01 11.05
N PRO A 55 4.11 -2.50 12.23
CA PRO A 55 3.72 -1.65 13.37
C PRO A 55 4.81 -0.67 13.81
N ALA A 56 6.07 -1.11 13.91
CA ALA A 56 7.17 -0.23 14.27
C ALA A 56 7.37 0.86 13.21
N SER A 57 7.35 0.51 11.92
CA SER A 57 7.57 1.46 10.83
C SER A 57 6.45 2.51 10.72
N VAL A 58 5.19 2.11 10.83
CA VAL A 58 4.09 3.10 10.82
C VAL A 58 4.15 4.02 12.05
N THR A 59 4.50 3.51 13.23
CA THR A 59 4.69 4.34 14.42
C THR A 59 5.85 5.31 14.26
N MET A 60 6.99 4.88 13.68
CA MET A 60 8.09 5.78 13.34
C MET A 60 7.62 6.88 12.39
N ALA A 61 6.93 6.55 11.30
CA ALA A 61 6.43 7.55 10.35
C ALA A 61 5.41 8.52 10.99
N LEU A 62 4.55 8.03 11.89
CA LEU A 62 3.57 8.84 12.63
C LEU A 62 4.23 9.82 13.63
N SER A 63 5.40 9.48 14.19
CA SER A 63 6.13 10.35 15.13
C SER A 63 6.49 11.71 14.51
N TYR A 64 6.66 11.77 13.18
CA TYR A 64 6.83 13.01 12.43
C TYR A 64 5.70 14.03 12.67
N PHE A 65 4.49 13.53 12.94
CA PHE A 65 3.30 14.33 13.21
C PHE A 65 3.03 14.52 14.72
N GLY A 66 3.99 14.18 15.57
CA GLY A 66 3.87 14.27 17.03
C GLY A 66 3.00 13.16 17.65
N TYR A 67 2.81 12.05 16.95
CA TYR A 67 2.16 10.86 17.50
C TYR A 67 3.15 10.12 18.41
N ASN A 68 2.81 9.99 19.70
CA ASN A 68 3.73 9.52 20.75
C ASN A 68 3.34 8.17 21.34
N GLU A 69 2.49 7.40 20.66
CA GLU A 69 2.10 6.06 21.13
C GLU A 69 3.17 5.02 20.78
N ASP A 70 3.19 3.92 21.53
CA ASP A 70 4.10 2.80 21.29
C ASP A 70 3.63 1.91 20.11
N GLN A 71 4.57 1.22 19.47
CA GLN A 71 4.27 0.27 18.39
C GLN A 71 3.25 -0.82 18.77
N SER A 72 3.12 -1.13 20.06
CA SER A 72 2.11 -2.07 20.57
C SER A 72 0.68 -1.62 20.31
N VAL A 73 0.41 -0.32 20.25
CA VAL A 73 -0.92 0.21 19.88
C VAL A 73 -1.23 -0.13 18.43
N ALA A 74 -0.30 0.13 17.52
CA ALA A 74 -0.44 -0.24 16.12
C ALA A 74 -0.53 -1.77 15.94
N ALA A 75 0.32 -2.53 16.63
CA ALA A 75 0.32 -3.99 16.57
C ALA A 75 -1.00 -4.60 17.06
N SER A 76 -1.63 -4.03 18.09
CA SER A 76 -2.91 -4.51 18.62
C SER A 76 -4.06 -4.45 17.61
N TRP A 77 -3.94 -3.60 16.59
CA TRP A 77 -4.92 -3.48 15.53
C TRP A 77 -4.50 -4.20 14.25
N LEU A 78 -3.28 -3.93 13.78
CA LEU A 78 -2.76 -4.45 12.52
C LEU A 78 -2.58 -5.96 12.55
N LYS A 79 -2.02 -6.48 13.64
CA LYS A 79 -1.65 -7.88 13.82
C LYS A 79 -1.81 -8.31 15.29
N PRO A 80 -3.07 -8.44 15.77
CA PRO A 80 -3.38 -8.73 17.17
C PRO A 80 -2.85 -10.07 17.67
N ASN A 81 -2.56 -11.00 16.76
CA ASN A 81 -1.78 -12.20 17.09
C ASN A 81 -0.28 -11.88 16.99
N SER A 82 0.48 -12.18 18.05
CA SER A 82 1.92 -11.91 18.07
C SER A 82 2.72 -12.75 17.07
N GLU A 83 2.21 -13.94 16.70
CA GLU A 83 2.87 -14.80 15.71
C GLU A 83 2.64 -14.35 14.27
N ASP A 84 1.64 -13.49 14.03
CA ASP A 84 1.34 -12.96 12.72
C ASP A 84 2.60 -12.41 12.04
N LYS A 85 2.90 -12.94 10.86
CA LYS A 85 4.10 -12.62 10.09
C LYS A 85 3.88 -11.46 9.13
N ASN A 86 2.65 -11.05 8.91
CA ASN A 86 2.29 -10.09 7.89
C ASN A 86 1.59 -8.86 8.45
N VAL A 87 1.77 -7.73 7.78
CA VAL A 87 0.84 -6.61 7.82
C VAL A 87 0.71 -6.13 6.40
N SER A 88 -0.47 -6.33 5.81
CA SER A 88 -0.76 -5.90 4.44
C SER A 88 -0.77 -4.36 4.34
N PRO A 89 -0.31 -3.77 3.22
CA PRO A 89 -0.27 -2.30 3.05
C PRO A 89 -1.61 -1.60 3.25
N TRP A 90 -2.71 -2.22 2.80
CA TRP A 90 -4.05 -1.67 3.00
C TRP A 90 -4.48 -1.64 4.47
N GLN A 91 -3.96 -2.55 5.32
CA GLN A 91 -4.20 -2.50 6.77
C GLN A 91 -3.49 -1.29 7.37
N ILE A 92 -2.27 -0.97 6.93
CA ILE A 92 -1.56 0.25 7.37
C ILE A 92 -2.35 1.50 6.99
N GLU A 93 -2.84 1.57 5.75
CA GLU A 93 -3.68 2.66 5.28
C GLU A 93 -4.96 2.80 6.11
N ALA A 94 -5.68 1.71 6.31
CA ALA A 94 -6.90 1.67 7.10
C ALA A 94 -6.65 2.06 8.56
N TYR A 95 -5.57 1.58 9.17
CA TYR A 95 -5.18 1.93 10.54
C TYR A 95 -4.97 3.44 10.68
N VAL A 96 -4.15 4.04 9.81
CA VAL A 96 -3.88 5.48 9.85
C VAL A 96 -5.15 6.29 9.58
N ASN A 97 -5.97 5.85 8.62
CA ASN A 97 -7.13 6.62 8.18
C ASN A 97 -8.36 6.48 9.10
N THR A 98 -8.43 5.44 9.94
CA THR A 98 -9.63 5.15 10.74
C THR A 98 -9.38 4.99 12.25
N ILE A 99 -8.17 4.63 12.67
CA ILE A 99 -7.84 4.33 14.07
C ILE A 99 -6.97 5.43 14.68
N VAL A 100 -5.98 5.93 13.94
CA VAL A 100 -5.11 7.00 14.44
C VAL A 100 -5.93 8.29 14.61
N PRO A 101 -5.92 8.90 15.82
CA PRO A 101 -6.65 10.14 16.05
C PRO A 101 -6.02 11.32 15.31
N GLY A 102 -6.85 12.29 14.92
CA GLY A 102 -6.39 13.54 14.31
C GLY A 102 -6.53 13.55 12.78
N THR A 103 -5.66 14.33 12.15
CA THR A 103 -5.77 14.67 10.72
C THR A 103 -4.75 13.96 9.84
N THR A 104 -3.85 13.16 10.40
CA THR A 104 -2.91 12.36 9.60
C THR A 104 -3.66 11.31 8.78
N ARG A 105 -3.26 11.14 7.53
CA ARG A 105 -3.77 10.15 6.58
C ARG A 105 -2.60 9.43 5.94
N ALA A 106 -2.89 8.26 5.39
CA ALA A 106 -1.98 7.46 4.58
C ALA A 106 -2.59 7.20 3.20
N LEU A 107 -1.73 7.14 2.19
CA LEU A 107 -2.09 6.77 0.82
C LEU A 107 -1.12 5.70 0.31
N VAL A 108 -1.65 4.54 -0.09
CA VAL A 108 -0.86 3.44 -0.65
C VAL A 108 -0.82 3.51 -2.18
N ARG A 109 0.38 3.39 -2.74
CA ARG A 109 0.62 3.34 -4.20
C ARG A 109 1.77 2.38 -4.51
N ARG A 110 1.98 2.11 -5.79
CA ARG A 110 3.00 1.18 -6.32
C ARG A 110 3.63 1.75 -7.58
N GLY A 111 4.67 1.11 -8.10
CA GLY A 111 5.40 1.61 -9.26
C GLY A 111 6.05 2.98 -9.00
N GLY A 112 6.44 3.26 -7.76
CA GLY A 112 7.22 4.45 -7.47
C GLY A 112 8.61 4.37 -8.09
N ASP A 113 9.32 5.49 -8.12
CA ASP A 113 10.71 5.58 -8.55
C ASP A 113 11.54 6.43 -7.57
N MET A 114 12.86 6.46 -7.78
CA MET A 114 13.78 7.20 -6.93
C MET A 114 13.47 8.71 -6.91
N GLU A 115 13.08 9.30 -8.04
CA GLU A 115 12.80 10.73 -8.13
C GLU A 115 11.53 11.08 -7.36
N LEU A 116 10.49 10.26 -7.45
CA LEU A 116 9.24 10.44 -6.71
C LEU A 116 9.47 10.37 -5.19
N LEU A 117 10.24 9.38 -4.71
CA LEU A 117 10.56 9.30 -3.28
C LEU A 117 11.34 10.53 -2.80
N LYS A 118 12.33 11.00 -3.58
CA LYS A 118 13.09 12.22 -3.25
C LYS A 118 12.22 13.47 -3.28
N LEU A 119 11.30 13.56 -4.24
CA LEU A 119 10.32 14.64 -4.34
C LEU A 119 9.47 14.69 -3.07
N LEU A 120 8.82 13.58 -2.72
CA LEU A 120 7.94 13.50 -1.55
C LEU A 120 8.69 13.87 -0.25
N LEU A 121 9.89 13.32 -0.04
CA LEU A 121 10.72 13.65 1.12
C LEU A 121 11.09 15.13 1.14
N SER A 122 11.53 15.70 0.00
CA SER A 122 11.89 17.12 -0.09
C SER A 122 10.72 18.08 0.17
N GLN A 123 9.49 17.60 -0.06
CA GLN A 123 8.26 18.31 0.20
C GLN A 123 7.65 17.95 1.58
N ASN A 124 8.43 17.42 2.51
CA ASN A 124 7.98 17.15 3.88
C ASN A 124 6.85 16.12 4.00
N PHE A 125 6.85 15.09 3.14
CA PHE A 125 5.97 13.93 3.25
C PHE A 125 6.81 12.70 3.63
N PRO A 126 6.68 12.17 4.86
CA PRO A 126 7.27 10.88 5.24
C PRO A 126 6.76 9.77 4.34
N VAL A 127 7.68 8.89 3.91
CA VAL A 127 7.34 7.75 3.05
C VAL A 127 7.80 6.46 3.70
N MET A 128 6.88 5.52 3.83
CA MET A 128 7.20 4.13 4.09
C MET A 128 7.28 3.37 2.78
N VAL A 129 8.12 2.35 2.72
CA VAL A 129 8.13 1.38 1.63
C VAL A 129 8.11 -0.03 2.20
N GLU A 130 7.59 -0.98 1.44
CA GLU A 130 7.79 -2.40 1.69
C GLU A 130 8.80 -2.92 0.67
N ALA A 131 9.81 -3.65 1.14
CA ALA A 131 10.88 -4.17 0.32
C ALA A 131 11.20 -5.61 0.73
N GLY A 132 11.82 -6.36 -0.18
CA GLY A 132 12.47 -7.59 0.22
C GLY A 132 13.64 -7.26 1.14
N TYR A 133 14.02 -8.22 1.97
CA TYR A 133 15.18 -8.08 2.83
C TYR A 133 15.78 -9.46 3.08
N ASP A 134 17.05 -9.62 2.73
CA ASP A 134 17.83 -10.79 3.08
C ASP A 134 19.04 -10.33 3.89
N PRO A 135 18.94 -10.30 5.24
CA PRO A 135 19.97 -9.74 6.10
C PRO A 135 21.29 -10.51 5.91
N PRO A 136 22.36 -9.93 5.33
CA PRO A 136 23.61 -10.65 5.11
C PRO A 136 24.27 -11.13 6.42
N GLN A 137 23.92 -10.51 7.54
CA GLN A 137 24.37 -10.85 8.89
C GLN A 137 23.63 -12.03 9.52
N ASP A 138 22.57 -12.55 8.89
CA ASP A 138 21.71 -13.58 9.47
C ASP A 138 21.26 -14.61 8.41
N THR A 139 21.29 -15.90 8.72
CA THR A 139 20.91 -16.95 7.77
C THR A 139 19.40 -17.21 7.76
N GLN A 140 18.59 -16.19 8.01
CA GLN A 140 17.13 -16.28 7.98
C GLN A 140 16.59 -16.37 6.54
N GLY A 141 17.32 -15.88 5.55
CA GLY A 141 16.90 -15.78 4.16
C GLY A 141 15.87 -14.67 3.92
N TRP A 142 15.53 -14.45 2.66
CA TRP A 142 14.58 -13.41 2.22
C TRP A 142 13.27 -13.36 3.03
N MET A 143 12.86 -12.14 3.41
CA MET A 143 11.60 -11.78 4.04
C MET A 143 11.10 -10.42 3.53
N GLY A 144 9.83 -10.12 3.75
CA GLY A 144 9.29 -8.76 3.58
C GLY A 144 9.68 -7.88 4.76
N HIS A 145 9.98 -6.61 4.49
CA HIS A 145 10.38 -5.64 5.51
C HIS A 145 9.89 -4.24 5.15
N TYR A 146 9.39 -3.53 6.16
CA TYR A 146 9.03 -2.12 6.02
C TYR A 146 10.19 -1.22 6.41
N LEU A 147 10.40 -0.17 5.61
CA LEU A 147 11.37 0.88 5.87
C LEU A 147 10.65 2.21 5.99
N THR A 148 11.01 3.04 6.99
CA THR A 148 10.58 4.44 7.08
C THR A 148 11.68 5.33 6.55
N LEU A 149 11.51 5.83 5.33
CA LEU A 149 12.47 6.73 4.71
C LEU A 149 12.28 8.15 5.26
N TYR A 150 13.40 8.81 5.56
CA TYR A 150 13.36 10.18 6.07
C TYR A 150 14.44 11.08 5.48
N ALA A 151 15.42 10.55 4.76
CA ALA A 151 16.41 11.36 4.07
C ALA A 151 16.95 10.70 2.79
N TYR A 152 17.62 11.50 1.97
CA TYR A 152 18.44 11.05 0.85
C TYR A 152 19.63 11.99 0.64
N ASP A 153 20.69 11.47 0.01
CA ASP A 153 21.89 12.21 -0.36
C ASP A 153 22.45 11.67 -1.68
N ASP A 154 22.30 12.44 -2.76
CA ASP A 154 22.76 12.08 -4.11
C ASP A 154 24.30 12.10 -4.21
N GLY A 155 24.97 12.92 -3.39
CA GLY A 155 26.43 12.95 -3.33
C GLY A 155 27.01 11.65 -2.76
N ARG A 156 26.22 10.97 -1.93
CA ARG A 156 26.52 9.64 -1.38
C ARG A 156 25.87 8.49 -2.13
N GLY A 157 24.80 8.75 -2.91
CA GLY A 157 24.05 7.71 -3.61
C GLY A 157 23.10 6.91 -2.71
N VAL A 158 22.59 7.51 -1.62
CA VAL A 158 21.84 6.77 -0.59
C VAL A 158 20.46 7.36 -0.27
N PHE A 159 19.53 6.47 0.07
CA PHE A 159 18.43 6.79 0.97
C PHE A 159 18.86 6.51 2.41
N VAL A 160 18.28 7.22 3.37
CA VAL A 160 18.45 6.95 4.79
C VAL A 160 17.10 6.62 5.40
N ALA A 161 17.04 5.48 6.08
CA ALA A 161 15.85 4.97 6.73
C ALA A 161 16.05 4.91 8.25
N ASN A 162 14.95 5.06 8.97
CA ASN A 162 14.82 4.47 10.29
C ASN A 162 14.34 3.05 10.08
N ASP A 163 15.27 2.10 10.25
CA ASP A 163 15.02 0.68 10.01
C ASP A 163 14.73 -0.01 11.34
N SER A 164 13.54 -0.61 11.47
CA SER A 164 13.12 -1.24 12.71
C SER A 164 13.95 -2.47 13.10
N PHE A 165 14.63 -3.11 12.14
CA PHE A 165 15.55 -4.23 12.34
C PHE A 165 17.00 -3.76 12.52
N ASN A 166 17.51 -2.94 11.60
CA ASN A 166 18.93 -2.56 11.56
C ASN A 166 19.32 -1.37 12.45
N GLY A 167 18.35 -0.54 12.83
CA GLY A 167 18.57 0.63 13.68
C GLY A 167 18.34 1.98 12.99
N PRO A 168 18.61 3.08 13.72
CA PRO A 168 18.40 4.44 13.23
C PRO A 168 19.43 4.84 12.19
N HIS A 169 19.07 5.78 11.31
CA HIS A 169 19.97 6.39 10.33
C HIS A 169 20.68 5.39 9.39
N TYR A 170 20.03 4.25 9.10
CA TYR A 170 20.62 3.24 8.24
C TYR A 170 20.63 3.71 6.79
N ALA A 171 21.81 3.71 6.16
CA ALA A 171 21.99 4.18 4.80
C ALA A 171 21.89 3.01 3.81
N TYR A 172 21.01 3.16 2.83
CA TYR A 172 20.77 2.24 1.75
C TYR A 172 21.25 2.85 0.44
N GLU A 173 22.28 2.28 -0.17
CA GLU A 173 22.71 2.62 -1.53
C GLU A 173 21.53 2.44 -2.50
N TYR A 174 21.34 3.36 -3.44
CA TYR A 174 20.16 3.38 -4.31
C TYR A 174 19.96 2.07 -5.07
N ASP A 175 21.02 1.51 -5.66
CA ASP A 175 20.93 0.26 -6.42
C ASP A 175 20.54 -0.92 -5.52
N TYR A 176 21.09 -0.98 -4.30
CA TYR A 176 20.74 -2.00 -3.33
C TYR A 176 19.28 -1.85 -2.90
N PHE A 177 18.86 -0.63 -2.56
CA PHE A 177 17.49 -0.31 -2.19
C PHE A 177 16.50 -0.74 -3.28
N ASP A 178 16.68 -0.31 -4.53
CA ASP A 178 15.75 -0.60 -5.62
C ASP A 178 15.72 -2.10 -5.95
N SER A 179 16.88 -2.78 -5.86
CA SER A 179 16.97 -4.23 -6.10
C SER A 179 16.02 -5.03 -5.20
N PHE A 180 15.76 -4.55 -3.99
CA PHE A 180 14.84 -5.17 -3.04
C PHE A 180 13.45 -4.55 -3.02
N TRP A 181 13.34 -3.24 -3.22
CA TRP A 181 12.07 -2.52 -3.27
C TRP A 181 11.19 -2.98 -4.43
N ARG A 182 11.81 -3.29 -5.57
CA ARG A 182 11.10 -3.85 -6.72
C ARG A 182 10.47 -5.22 -6.44
N HIS A 183 10.92 -5.99 -5.44
CA HIS A 183 10.29 -7.26 -5.08
C HIS A 183 8.83 -7.09 -4.60
N PHE A 184 8.46 -5.88 -4.18
CA PHE A 184 7.12 -5.47 -3.75
C PHE A 184 6.53 -4.46 -4.73
N ASN A 185 6.83 -4.59 -6.02
CA ASN A 185 6.30 -3.72 -7.08
C ASN A 185 6.51 -2.23 -6.82
N ARG A 186 7.63 -1.87 -6.15
CA ARG A 186 7.96 -0.51 -5.74
C ARG A 186 6.81 0.17 -4.98
N LEU A 187 6.22 -0.57 -4.04
CA LEU A 187 5.15 -0.11 -3.16
C LEU A 187 5.66 1.01 -2.24
N TYR A 188 4.88 2.08 -2.11
CA TYR A 188 5.13 3.15 -1.16
C TYR A 188 3.84 3.59 -0.48
N ILE A 189 3.98 4.03 0.77
CA ILE A 189 2.89 4.53 1.61
C ILE A 189 3.29 5.92 2.07
N VAL A 190 2.55 6.93 1.63
CA VAL A 190 2.82 8.33 2.00
C VAL A 190 1.93 8.71 3.16
N LEU A 191 2.52 9.23 4.25
CA LEU A 191 1.76 9.80 5.35
C LEU A 191 1.71 11.32 5.21
N TYR A 192 0.54 11.91 5.46
CA TYR A 192 0.30 13.33 5.24
C TYR A 192 -0.79 13.89 6.16
N PRO A 193 -0.75 15.17 6.56
CA PRO A 193 -1.91 15.83 7.16
C PRO A 193 -3.00 16.00 6.09
N PHE A 194 -4.26 15.71 6.42
CA PHE A 194 -5.41 15.84 5.51
C PHE A 194 -5.49 17.21 4.82
N ALA A 195 -5.07 18.29 5.50
CA ALA A 195 -5.01 19.63 4.92
C ALA A 195 -4.03 19.77 3.72
N ARG A 196 -3.08 18.84 3.57
CA ARG A 196 -2.09 18.78 2.48
C ARG A 196 -2.43 17.72 1.43
N GLU A 197 -3.62 17.14 1.46
CA GLU A 197 -4.02 16.09 0.50
C GLU A 197 -3.91 16.57 -0.95
N GLN A 198 -4.48 17.73 -1.28
CA GLN A 198 -4.43 18.24 -2.64
C GLN A 198 -3.00 18.54 -3.12
N GLU A 199 -2.13 18.97 -2.20
CA GLU A 199 -0.71 19.18 -2.48
C GLU A 199 -0.04 17.84 -2.82
N LEU A 200 -0.25 16.81 -1.99
CA LEU A 200 0.26 15.46 -2.25
C LEU A 200 -0.23 14.92 -3.60
N LEU A 201 -1.53 14.99 -3.88
CA LEU A 201 -2.08 14.51 -5.16
C LEU A 201 -1.48 15.26 -6.35
N THR A 202 -1.20 16.55 -6.20
CA THR A 202 -0.51 17.34 -7.25
C THR A 202 0.92 16.85 -7.47
N LEU A 203 1.66 16.52 -6.40
CA LEU A 203 3.03 15.99 -6.48
C LEU A 203 3.08 14.58 -7.08
N LEU A 204 2.08 13.76 -6.81
CA LEU A 204 1.98 12.40 -7.38
C LEU A 204 1.69 12.43 -8.89
N GLY A 205 1.12 13.53 -9.41
CA GLY A 205 0.73 13.64 -10.81
C GLY A 205 -0.24 12.52 -11.18
N ASP A 206 0.04 11.80 -12.28
CA ASP A 206 -0.77 10.67 -12.73
C ASP A 206 -0.85 9.52 -11.71
N ASN A 207 0.16 9.38 -10.83
CA ASN A 207 0.12 8.37 -9.77
C ASN A 207 -0.92 8.69 -8.67
N ALA A 208 -1.50 9.89 -8.67
CA ALA A 208 -2.62 10.22 -7.80
C ALA A 208 -3.86 9.40 -8.16
N ASP A 209 -4.10 9.18 -9.45
CA ASP A 209 -5.16 8.29 -9.92
C ASP A 209 -4.72 6.83 -9.78
N GLU A 210 -5.54 6.03 -9.11
CA GLU A 210 -5.19 4.65 -8.81
C GLU A 210 -5.09 3.77 -10.07
N GLN A 211 -5.95 4.00 -11.07
CA GLN A 211 -5.93 3.22 -12.31
C GLN A 211 -4.71 3.55 -13.15
N LEU A 212 -4.35 4.83 -13.27
CA LEU A 212 -3.12 5.26 -13.94
C LEU A 212 -1.88 4.77 -13.19
N ASN A 213 -1.87 4.80 -11.86
CA ASN A 213 -0.77 4.26 -11.06
C ASN A 213 -0.54 2.77 -11.35
N TRP A 214 -1.61 1.97 -11.41
CA TRP A 214 -1.52 0.56 -11.79
C TRP A 214 -1.00 0.37 -13.22
N GLN A 215 -1.42 1.22 -14.15
CA GLN A 215 -0.95 1.17 -15.54
C GLN A 215 0.55 1.51 -15.65
N HIS A 216 1.04 2.52 -14.92
CA HIS A 216 2.46 2.87 -14.88
C HIS A 216 3.32 1.76 -14.28
N ALA A 217 2.86 1.17 -13.17
CA ALA A 217 3.51 0.02 -12.55
C ALA A 217 3.52 -1.19 -13.50
N LEU A 218 2.42 -1.42 -14.23
CA LEU A 218 2.31 -2.47 -15.26
C LEU A 218 3.36 -2.29 -16.36
N ASP A 219 3.49 -1.08 -16.89
CA ASP A 219 4.42 -0.78 -17.99
C ASP A 219 5.88 -1.00 -17.55
N THR A 220 6.20 -0.61 -16.31
CA THR A 220 7.51 -0.88 -15.70
C THR A 220 7.77 -2.38 -15.58
N ALA A 221 6.85 -3.14 -14.97
CA ALA A 221 7.01 -4.58 -14.79
C ALA A 221 7.11 -5.32 -16.13
N ARG A 222 6.36 -4.88 -17.15
CA ARG A 222 6.42 -5.42 -18.51
C ARG A 222 7.78 -5.17 -19.16
N ALA A 223 8.33 -3.96 -19.02
CA ALA A 223 9.65 -3.62 -19.54
C ALA A 223 10.74 -4.49 -18.89
N GLU A 224 10.68 -4.67 -17.57
CA GLU A 224 11.61 -5.52 -16.82
C GLU A 224 11.52 -7.00 -17.23
N ALA A 225 10.30 -7.55 -17.34
CA ALA A 225 10.09 -8.94 -17.75
C ALA A 225 10.53 -9.18 -19.21
N THR A 226 10.42 -8.17 -20.08
CA THR A 226 10.93 -8.22 -21.45
C THR A 226 12.46 -8.14 -21.50
N ALA A 227 13.06 -7.31 -20.66
CA ALA A 227 14.51 -7.16 -20.58
C ALA A 227 15.19 -8.43 -20.02
N ASN A 228 14.52 -9.13 -19.09
CA ASN A 228 14.97 -10.39 -18.54
C ASN A 228 13.79 -11.36 -18.32
N GLU A 229 13.54 -12.22 -19.31
CA GLU A 229 12.48 -13.24 -19.22
C GLU A 229 12.70 -14.27 -18.09
N GLN A 230 13.91 -14.33 -17.53
CA GLN A 230 14.25 -15.18 -16.39
C GLN A 230 14.13 -14.48 -15.03
N ASP A 231 13.60 -13.26 -14.96
CA ASP A 231 13.39 -12.53 -13.70
C ASP A 231 12.03 -12.89 -13.06
N PRO A 232 12.01 -13.69 -11.98
CA PRO A 232 10.75 -14.11 -11.36
C PRO A 232 9.99 -12.94 -10.72
N PHE A 233 10.68 -11.90 -10.23
CA PHE A 233 10.03 -10.74 -9.60
C PHE A 233 9.39 -9.83 -10.64
N ALA A 234 9.99 -9.68 -11.81
CA ALA A 234 9.37 -8.91 -12.90
C ALA A 234 8.04 -9.54 -13.35
N TRP A 235 8.00 -10.86 -13.52
CA TRP A 235 6.76 -11.59 -13.82
C TRP A 235 5.75 -11.54 -12.67
N PHE A 236 6.21 -11.59 -11.42
CA PHE A 236 5.33 -11.48 -10.26
C PHE A 236 4.66 -10.09 -10.21
N ASN A 237 5.44 -9.02 -10.37
CA ASN A 237 4.93 -7.66 -10.44
C ASN A 237 3.98 -7.47 -11.62
N LEU A 238 4.28 -8.08 -12.78
CA LEU A 238 3.39 -8.07 -13.93
C LEU A 238 2.01 -8.67 -13.57
N GLY A 239 2.00 -9.81 -12.87
CA GLY A 239 0.79 -10.41 -12.32
C GLY A 239 0.06 -9.52 -11.33
N THR A 240 0.78 -8.89 -10.40
CA THR A 240 0.22 -7.98 -9.39
C THR A 240 -0.46 -6.78 -10.01
N ASN A 241 0.15 -6.20 -11.06
CA ASN A 241 -0.46 -5.07 -11.76
C ASN A 241 -1.69 -5.50 -12.60
N PHE A 242 -1.67 -6.69 -13.20
CA PHE A 242 -2.85 -7.23 -13.87
C PHE A 242 -4.02 -7.49 -12.90
N VAL A 243 -3.75 -7.98 -11.68
CA VAL A 243 -4.77 -8.09 -10.62
C VAL A 243 -5.35 -6.72 -10.30
N GLY A 244 -4.51 -5.70 -10.07
CA GLY A 244 -4.95 -4.33 -9.78
C GLY A 244 -5.82 -3.71 -10.89
N LEU A 245 -5.64 -4.14 -12.14
CA LEU A 245 -6.42 -3.71 -13.30
C LEU A 245 -7.60 -4.63 -13.63
N GLY A 246 -7.80 -5.72 -12.88
CA GLY A 246 -8.88 -6.69 -13.09
C GLY A 246 -8.68 -7.67 -14.24
N ASP A 247 -7.50 -7.72 -14.86
CA ASP A 247 -7.15 -8.73 -15.88
C ASP A 247 -6.61 -10.01 -15.23
N TYR A 248 -7.51 -10.73 -14.55
CA TYR A 248 -7.13 -11.91 -13.78
C TYR A 248 -6.60 -13.07 -14.65
N ALA A 249 -6.98 -13.12 -15.93
CA ALA A 249 -6.49 -14.13 -16.87
C ALA A 249 -5.01 -13.92 -17.17
N SER A 250 -4.62 -12.69 -17.53
CA SER A 250 -3.20 -12.34 -17.73
C SER A 250 -2.42 -12.44 -16.43
N ALA A 251 -3.01 -12.06 -15.30
CA ALA A 251 -2.38 -12.20 -13.99
C ALA A 251 -2.01 -13.65 -13.66
N ALA A 252 -2.94 -14.59 -13.84
CA ALA A 252 -2.70 -16.00 -13.56
C ALA A 252 -1.53 -16.56 -14.39
N VAL A 253 -1.45 -16.19 -15.68
CA VAL A 253 -0.34 -16.58 -16.56
C VAL A 253 0.99 -15.98 -16.08
N ALA A 254 1.00 -14.69 -15.73
CA ALA A 254 2.21 -14.03 -15.24
C ALA A 254 2.72 -14.65 -13.92
N TYR A 255 1.82 -14.99 -12.99
CA TYR A 255 2.18 -15.68 -11.75
C TYR A 255 2.65 -17.12 -11.97
N ASP A 256 2.06 -17.85 -12.91
CA ASP A 256 2.59 -19.16 -13.30
C ASP A 256 4.01 -19.01 -13.85
N GLN A 257 4.27 -18.03 -14.72
CA GLN A 257 5.61 -17.76 -15.26
C GLN A 257 6.60 -17.41 -14.14
N ALA A 258 6.23 -16.49 -13.23
CA ALA A 258 7.07 -16.06 -12.11
C ALA A 258 7.56 -17.24 -11.24
N ARG A 259 6.72 -18.25 -11.04
CA ARG A 259 7.05 -19.43 -10.24
C ARG A 259 7.96 -20.43 -10.97
N ASN A 260 8.09 -20.33 -12.30
CA ASN A 260 8.78 -21.32 -13.14
C ASN A 260 10.10 -20.81 -13.74
N VAL A 261 10.42 -19.52 -13.64
CA VAL A 261 11.66 -18.95 -14.21
C VAL A 261 12.68 -18.57 -13.13
N GLY A 262 13.96 -18.44 -13.52
CA GLY A 262 14.97 -17.80 -12.66
C GLY A 262 15.28 -18.46 -11.32
N GLY A 263 14.89 -19.73 -11.14
CA GLY A 263 14.99 -20.42 -9.84
C GLY A 263 13.76 -20.24 -8.93
N GLY A 264 12.73 -19.53 -9.40
CA GLY A 264 11.48 -19.30 -8.70
C GLY A 264 11.53 -18.10 -7.74
N LEU A 265 10.46 -17.96 -6.96
CA LEU A 265 10.31 -16.92 -5.96
C LEU A 265 10.82 -17.40 -4.59
N PRO A 266 11.19 -16.49 -3.69
CA PRO A 266 11.45 -16.83 -2.29
C PRO A 266 10.29 -17.61 -1.68
N PHE A 267 10.57 -18.61 -0.84
CA PHE A 267 9.51 -19.48 -0.29
C PHE A 267 8.48 -18.71 0.56
N ARG A 268 8.89 -17.58 1.17
CA ARG A 268 8.02 -16.69 1.97
C ARG A 268 7.23 -15.69 1.14
N MET A 269 7.31 -15.71 -0.19
CA MET A 269 6.69 -14.70 -1.04
C MET A 269 5.20 -14.49 -0.71
N LEU A 270 4.47 -15.59 -0.51
CA LEU A 270 3.03 -15.57 -0.22
C LEU A 270 2.70 -15.41 1.26
N TRP A 271 3.68 -15.14 2.12
CA TRP A 271 3.40 -14.63 3.46
C TRP A 271 3.02 -13.16 3.40
N TYR A 272 3.44 -12.45 2.35
CA TYR A 272 3.28 -11.00 2.22
C TYR A 272 2.45 -10.58 0.99
N GLN A 273 2.48 -11.37 -0.09
CA GLN A 273 1.88 -10.98 -1.38
C GLN A 273 0.89 -12.04 -1.86
N PHE A 274 -0.39 -11.68 -1.94
CA PHE A 274 -1.49 -12.64 -2.13
C PHE A 274 -2.14 -12.63 -3.52
N GLY A 275 -1.66 -11.79 -4.44
CA GLY A 275 -2.23 -11.66 -5.78
C GLY A 275 -2.39 -12.97 -6.57
N PRO A 276 -1.53 -14.01 -6.42
CA PRO A 276 -1.79 -15.32 -7.02
C PRO A 276 -3.13 -15.94 -6.60
N PHE A 277 -3.53 -15.81 -5.34
CA PHE A 277 -4.82 -16.32 -4.88
C PHE A 277 -5.99 -15.56 -5.51
N GLU A 278 -5.89 -14.23 -5.60
CA GLU A 278 -6.91 -13.37 -6.21
C GLU A 278 -7.08 -13.67 -7.71
N ALA A 279 -5.96 -13.80 -8.43
CA ALA A 279 -5.97 -14.17 -9.84
C ALA A 279 -6.61 -15.56 -10.05
N TYR A 280 -6.14 -16.58 -9.30
CA TYR A 280 -6.64 -17.95 -9.44
C TYR A 280 -8.12 -18.09 -9.06
N PHE A 281 -8.59 -17.34 -8.07
CA PHE A 281 -10.01 -17.33 -7.72
C PHE A 281 -10.86 -16.85 -8.89
N ASN A 282 -10.53 -15.70 -9.48
CA ASN A 282 -11.31 -15.08 -10.55
C ASN A 282 -11.28 -15.87 -11.87
N VAL A 283 -10.29 -16.75 -12.07
CA VAL A 283 -10.23 -17.66 -13.24
C VAL A 283 -10.71 -19.08 -12.93
N GLY A 284 -11.29 -19.31 -11.75
CA GLY A 284 -11.88 -20.60 -11.37
C GLY A 284 -10.88 -21.71 -11.00
N ARG A 285 -9.62 -21.37 -10.75
CA ARG A 285 -8.56 -22.31 -10.34
C ARG A 285 -8.57 -22.56 -8.83
N TYR A 286 -9.74 -22.90 -8.29
CA TYR A 286 -9.95 -23.06 -6.84
C TYR A 286 -9.11 -24.21 -6.25
N GLN A 287 -8.92 -25.30 -7.00
CA GLN A 287 -8.08 -26.41 -6.53
C GLN A 287 -6.61 -25.99 -6.35
N ASP A 288 -6.09 -25.16 -7.26
CA ASP A 288 -4.72 -24.64 -7.16
C ASP A 288 -4.57 -23.74 -5.94
N MET A 289 -5.58 -22.91 -5.64
CA MET A 289 -5.61 -22.13 -4.40
C MET A 289 -5.59 -23.01 -3.15
N ILE A 290 -6.38 -24.09 -3.12
CA ILE A 290 -6.40 -25.01 -1.98
C ILE A 290 -5.02 -25.67 -1.81
N THR A 291 -4.41 -26.12 -2.90
CA THR A 291 -3.05 -26.70 -2.86
C THR A 291 -2.02 -25.70 -2.38
N LEU A 292 -2.10 -24.44 -2.84
CA LEU A 292 -1.19 -23.37 -2.44
C LEU A 292 -1.36 -23.02 -0.95
N ALA A 293 -2.59 -22.86 -0.48
CA ALA A 293 -2.88 -22.61 0.93
C ALA A 293 -2.40 -23.77 1.81
N GLN A 294 -2.60 -25.02 1.39
CA GLN A 294 -2.09 -26.19 2.11
C GLN A 294 -0.56 -26.21 2.17
N ALA A 295 0.14 -25.82 1.10
CA ALA A 295 1.59 -25.72 1.12
C ALA A 295 2.06 -24.67 2.15
N LEU A 296 1.45 -23.48 2.17
CA LEU A 296 1.78 -22.41 3.12
C LEU A 296 1.49 -22.80 4.57
N LEU A 297 0.39 -23.51 4.84
CA LEU A 297 0.11 -24.00 6.19
C LEU A 297 1.16 -24.99 6.73
N ASN A 298 1.99 -25.57 5.86
CA ASN A 298 2.98 -26.58 6.23
C ASN A 298 4.44 -26.11 6.03
N ASP A 299 4.68 -24.86 5.66
CA ASP A 299 6.03 -24.35 5.32
C ASP A 299 6.84 -23.83 6.53
N GLY A 300 6.25 -23.86 7.72
CA GLY A 300 6.88 -23.39 8.96
C GLY A 300 6.59 -21.92 9.33
N GLY A 301 5.79 -21.19 8.55
CA GLY A 301 5.34 -19.85 8.94
C GLY A 301 4.00 -19.38 8.36
N GLY A 302 3.56 -19.87 7.20
CA GLY A 302 2.29 -19.47 6.59
C GLY A 302 1.04 -19.84 7.40
N GLN A 303 1.16 -20.76 8.37
CA GLN A 303 0.14 -21.04 9.39
C GLN A 303 -0.12 -19.88 10.37
N PHE A 304 0.76 -18.88 10.37
CA PHE A 304 0.66 -17.66 11.16
C PHE A 304 0.33 -16.44 10.27
N VAL A 305 -0.39 -16.65 9.18
CA VAL A 305 -0.84 -15.57 8.27
C VAL A 305 -2.33 -15.79 8.02
N GLU A 306 -3.20 -14.86 8.45
CA GLU A 306 -4.65 -15.02 8.35
C GLU A 306 -5.13 -15.18 6.90
N GLU A 307 -4.45 -14.53 5.95
CA GLU A 307 -4.78 -14.57 4.54
C GLU A 307 -4.70 -16.00 3.98
N THR A 308 -3.79 -16.83 4.49
CA THR A 308 -3.70 -18.26 4.11
C THR A 308 -5.01 -18.99 4.40
N PHE A 309 -5.63 -18.72 5.57
CA PHE A 309 -6.92 -19.31 5.93
C PHE A 309 -8.05 -18.70 5.12
N TYR A 310 -8.04 -17.38 4.91
CA TYR A 310 -9.04 -16.66 4.15
C TYR A 310 -9.14 -17.15 2.70
N TYR A 311 -8.03 -17.20 1.97
CA TYR A 311 -8.01 -17.64 0.57
C TYR A 311 -8.36 -19.12 0.41
N GLY A 312 -7.93 -19.97 1.36
CA GLY A 312 -8.39 -21.35 1.44
C GLY A 312 -9.92 -21.43 1.62
N GLY A 313 -10.49 -20.56 2.47
CA GLY A 313 -11.94 -20.47 2.69
C GLY A 313 -12.71 -20.03 1.43
N LEU A 314 -12.22 -19.02 0.72
CA LEU A 314 -12.82 -18.55 -0.54
C LEU A 314 -12.88 -19.67 -1.59
N ALA A 315 -11.75 -20.36 -1.81
CA ALA A 315 -11.68 -21.45 -2.77
C ALA A 315 -12.65 -22.60 -2.42
N ARG A 316 -12.71 -22.97 -1.13
CA ARG A 316 -13.64 -23.98 -0.63
C ARG A 316 -15.10 -23.59 -0.79
N ALA A 317 -15.44 -22.34 -0.50
CA ALA A 317 -16.79 -21.83 -0.69
C ALA A 317 -17.22 -21.93 -2.16
N ALA A 318 -16.33 -21.52 -3.08
CA ALA A 318 -16.57 -21.62 -4.52
C ALA A 318 -16.70 -23.07 -5.03
N MET A 319 -16.10 -24.04 -4.33
CA MET A 319 -16.24 -25.47 -4.60
C MET A 319 -17.45 -26.12 -3.91
N GLY A 320 -18.25 -25.35 -3.15
CA GLY A 320 -19.41 -25.87 -2.41
C GLY A 320 -19.06 -26.61 -1.12
N GLU A 321 -17.82 -26.50 -0.63
CA GLU A 321 -17.37 -27.10 0.63
C GLU A 321 -17.73 -26.19 1.83
N THR A 322 -19.01 -25.86 2.00
CA THR A 322 -19.51 -24.83 2.94
C THR A 322 -18.94 -24.95 4.37
N GLU A 323 -18.98 -26.14 4.98
CA GLU A 323 -18.49 -26.30 6.37
C GLU A 323 -16.98 -26.10 6.50
N ARG A 324 -16.21 -26.52 5.49
CA ARG A 324 -14.75 -26.33 5.49
C ARG A 324 -14.40 -24.87 5.23
N ALA A 325 -15.15 -24.19 4.35
CA ALA A 325 -15.02 -22.76 4.13
C ALA A 325 -15.32 -21.94 5.39
N ARG A 326 -16.43 -22.27 6.08
CA ARG A 326 -16.80 -21.69 7.38
C ARG A 326 -15.68 -21.82 8.40
N SER A 327 -15.12 -23.03 8.56
CA SER A 327 -14.00 -23.27 9.47
C SER A 327 -12.76 -22.44 9.10
N ASN A 328 -12.44 -22.32 7.80
CA ASN A 328 -11.36 -21.48 7.31
C ASN A 328 -11.56 -19.99 7.68
N PHE A 329 -12.75 -19.43 7.44
CA PHE A 329 -13.03 -18.03 7.79
C PHE A 329 -13.02 -17.79 9.30
N GLN A 330 -13.57 -18.71 10.09
CA GLN A 330 -13.52 -18.63 11.55
C GLN A 330 -12.08 -18.66 12.07
N GLN A 331 -11.19 -19.44 11.46
CA GLN A 331 -9.78 -19.47 11.83
C GLN A 331 -9.06 -18.16 11.50
N ALA A 332 -9.34 -17.56 10.33
CA ALA A 332 -8.81 -16.23 9.98
C ALA A 332 -9.26 -15.16 10.98
N ILE A 333 -10.55 -15.16 11.37
CA ILE A 333 -11.12 -14.23 12.35
C ILE A 333 -10.55 -14.47 13.75
N PHE A 334 -10.34 -15.73 14.14
CA PHE A 334 -9.71 -16.06 15.41
C PHE A 334 -8.27 -15.54 15.47
N PHE A 335 -7.54 -15.64 14.36
CA PHE A 335 -6.18 -15.17 14.24
C PHE A 335 -6.12 -13.63 14.26
N ASN A 336 -6.94 -12.98 13.44
CA ASN A 336 -7.07 -11.54 13.40
C ASN A 336 -8.55 -11.10 13.41
N PRO A 337 -9.10 -10.72 14.58
CA PRO A 337 -10.48 -10.27 14.69
C PRO A 337 -10.81 -9.00 13.90
N ASN A 338 -9.78 -8.23 13.53
CA ASN A 338 -9.90 -7.00 12.74
C ASN A 338 -9.83 -7.27 11.23
N PHE A 339 -9.55 -8.51 10.80
CA PHE A 339 -9.51 -8.88 9.40
C PHE A 339 -10.93 -8.97 8.82
N THR A 340 -11.46 -7.82 8.40
CA THR A 340 -12.83 -7.68 7.87
C THR A 340 -13.13 -8.58 6.66
N PRO A 341 -12.20 -8.88 5.73
CA PRO A 341 -12.53 -9.73 4.58
C PRO A 341 -13.05 -11.12 4.98
N ALA A 342 -12.49 -11.73 6.03
CA ALA A 342 -12.97 -13.03 6.50
C ALA A 342 -14.35 -12.95 7.19
N ARG A 343 -14.63 -11.84 7.90
CA ARG A 343 -15.94 -11.61 8.52
C ARG A 343 -17.04 -11.45 7.49
N ASP A 344 -16.76 -10.67 6.45
CA ASP A 344 -17.70 -10.42 5.35
C ASP A 344 -17.94 -11.70 4.55
N ALA A 345 -16.88 -12.46 4.24
CA ALA A 345 -17.00 -13.75 3.56
C ALA A 345 -17.81 -14.78 4.37
N LEU A 346 -17.62 -14.84 5.69
CA LEU A 346 -18.41 -15.71 6.57
C LEU A 346 -19.89 -15.28 6.60
N ALA A 347 -20.17 -13.99 6.71
CA ALA A 347 -21.54 -13.47 6.70
C ALA A 347 -22.26 -13.76 5.37
N LEU A 348 -21.57 -13.60 4.24
CA LEU A 348 -22.09 -13.95 2.92
C LEU A 348 -22.37 -15.46 2.79
N LEU A 349 -21.45 -16.30 3.28
CA LEU A 349 -21.63 -17.75 3.29
C LEU A 349 -22.88 -18.15 4.09
N ASP A 350 -23.10 -17.52 5.24
CA ASP A 350 -24.24 -17.83 6.14
C ASP A 350 -25.58 -17.40 5.54
N ASN A 351 -25.61 -16.23 4.91
CA ASN A 351 -26.80 -15.72 4.24
C ASN A 351 -27.15 -16.53 2.98
N SER A 352 -26.19 -17.23 2.36
CA SER A 352 -26.45 -18.09 1.20
C SER A 352 -27.12 -19.44 1.56
N GLN A 353 -27.18 -19.77 2.86
CA GLN A 353 -27.72 -21.04 3.38
C GLN A 353 -29.08 -20.88 4.07
N GLY A 354 -29.53 -19.64 4.32
CA GLY A 354 -30.85 -19.31 4.88
C GLY A 354 -31.83 -18.89 3.79
#